data_AF-I1CZI8-F1
#
_entry.id   AF-I1CZI8-F1
#
_cell.length_a   1.000
_cell.length_b   1.000
_cell.length_c   1.000
_cell.angle_alpha   90.00
_cell.angle_beta   90.00
_cell.angle_gamma   90.00
#
_symmetry.space_group_name_H-M   'P 1'
#
loop_
_entity.id
_entity.type
_entity.pdbx_description
1 polymer ?
#
loop_
_entity_poly.entity_id
_entity_poly.type
_entity_poly.pdbx_seq_one_letter_code
_entity_poly.pdbx_strand_id
1 'polypeptide(L)'
;ALDAVGAPYADDGGGPDAFSCDGLVHTLYRRVGFEVAESAAGQWATGREVAYEDAVPGDLVVVGSRRYGIQSIGIVVGEDVMVTADARAAAVVVAALPGRDAVLGVVRPSLGPRPARPVPEGEDSPSWRCGGIQPSGGTGASGPAQRGWAGYPNGLIPSGVLCELDEKPHALRCDAARDFAALSEAYADELGESLCLTDSYRTLEMQLDLYRRKPELSATPGTSNHGWGLAVDLCGGVERFGTEEHRWMRAHAPDFGWIHPSWAREGSPREEPWHWEYVGR
;
A
#
# COMPACT_ATOMS: atom_id res chain seq x y z
N ALA A 1 -2.31 -18.37 -0.89
CA ALA A 1 -2.30 -16.98 -1.39
C ALA A 1 -1.78 -16.03 -0.33
N LEU A 2 -2.37 -16.04 0.87
CA LEU A 2 -1.90 -15.23 2.00
C LEU A 2 -0.43 -15.46 2.36
N ASP A 3 0.09 -16.69 2.23
CA ASP A 3 1.51 -16.99 2.47
C ASP A 3 2.48 -16.26 1.53
N ALA A 4 2.00 -15.75 0.40
CA ALA A 4 2.81 -14.94 -0.51
C ALA A 4 2.79 -13.45 -0.16
N VAL A 5 1.89 -13.00 0.73
CA VAL A 5 1.81 -11.60 1.14
C VAL A 5 3.13 -11.16 1.76
N GLY A 6 3.63 -10.02 1.29
CA GLY A 6 4.92 -9.48 1.64
C GLY A 6 6.08 -9.94 0.77
N ALA A 7 5.89 -10.94 -0.10
CA ALA A 7 6.90 -11.31 -1.08
C ALA A 7 7.16 -10.12 -2.04
N PRO A 8 8.42 -9.85 -2.42
CA PRO A 8 8.77 -8.76 -3.32
C PRO A 8 8.02 -8.80 -4.66
N TYR A 9 7.77 -7.61 -5.23
CA TYR A 9 7.32 -7.48 -6.61
C TYR A 9 8.49 -7.56 -7.59
N ALA A 10 8.28 -8.22 -8.73
CA ALA A 10 9.15 -8.16 -9.90
C ALA A 10 8.32 -8.25 -11.19
N ASP A 11 8.69 -7.50 -12.23
CA ASP A 11 7.92 -7.41 -13.49
C ASP A 11 7.73 -8.78 -14.18
N ASP A 12 8.68 -9.70 -14.01
CA ASP A 12 8.69 -11.07 -14.52
C ASP A 12 8.73 -12.13 -13.41
N GLY A 13 8.28 -11.78 -12.20
CA GLY A 13 8.37 -12.65 -11.03
C GLY A 13 7.44 -13.87 -11.09
N GLY A 14 8.02 -15.07 -11.20
CA GLY A 14 7.30 -16.35 -11.10
C GLY A 14 7.32 -17.00 -9.71
N GLY A 15 7.87 -16.34 -8.70
CA GLY A 15 8.01 -16.89 -7.34
C GLY A 15 9.09 -17.96 -7.15
N PRO A 16 9.33 -18.39 -5.90
CA PRO A 16 8.71 -17.89 -4.67
C PRO A 16 9.32 -16.58 -4.15
N ASP A 17 10.49 -16.18 -4.65
CA ASP A 17 11.26 -15.07 -4.08
C ASP A 17 10.75 -13.69 -4.49
N ALA A 18 10.07 -13.58 -5.63
CA ALA A 18 9.39 -12.37 -6.09
C ALA A 18 8.28 -12.71 -7.08
N PHE A 19 7.25 -11.87 -7.18
CA PHE A 19 6.09 -12.12 -8.03
C PHE A 19 5.71 -10.91 -8.91
N SER A 20 5.33 -11.17 -10.16
CA SER A 20 4.45 -10.32 -10.94
C SER A 20 2.99 -10.65 -10.61
N CYS A 21 2.02 -9.81 -10.99
CA CYS A 21 0.62 -10.08 -10.70
C CYS A 21 0.10 -11.34 -11.39
N ASP A 22 0.47 -11.57 -12.65
CA ASP A 22 0.15 -12.79 -13.38
C ASP A 22 0.96 -14.00 -12.91
N GLY A 23 2.25 -13.83 -12.61
CA GLY A 23 3.13 -14.87 -12.09
C GLY A 23 2.71 -15.37 -10.71
N LEU A 24 2.19 -14.48 -9.85
CA LEU A 24 1.55 -14.84 -8.59
C LEU A 24 0.37 -15.80 -8.81
N VAL A 25 -0.55 -15.42 -9.69
CA VAL A 25 -1.72 -16.25 -10.02
C VAL A 25 -1.29 -17.57 -10.62
N HIS A 26 -0.48 -17.54 -11.68
CA HIS A 26 -0.02 -18.73 -12.38
C HIS A 26 0.62 -19.74 -11.41
N THR A 27 1.53 -19.27 -10.57
CA THR A 27 2.29 -20.10 -9.64
C THR A 27 1.42 -20.69 -8.55
N LEU A 28 0.54 -19.88 -7.94
CA LEU A 28 -0.29 -20.35 -6.83
C LEU A 28 -1.33 -21.36 -7.29
N TYR A 29 -1.96 -21.16 -8.45
CA TYR A 29 -2.96 -22.11 -8.97
C TYR A 29 -2.34 -23.40 -9.47
N ARG A 30 -1.16 -23.35 -10.11
CA ARG A 30 -0.43 -24.57 -10.49
C ARG A 30 -0.06 -25.43 -9.28
N ARG A 31 0.32 -24.82 -8.16
CA ARG A 31 0.61 -25.54 -6.90
C ARG A 31 -0.57 -26.32 -6.36
N VAL A 32 -1.80 -25.87 -6.62
CA VAL A 32 -3.04 -26.52 -6.18
C VAL A 32 -3.75 -27.30 -7.30
N GLY A 33 -3.08 -27.53 -8.43
CA GLY A 33 -3.55 -28.41 -9.51
C GLY A 33 -4.52 -27.78 -10.51
N PHE A 34 -4.63 -26.45 -10.56
CA PHE A 34 -5.39 -25.74 -11.58
C PHE A 34 -4.46 -25.18 -12.66
N GLU A 35 -4.79 -25.47 -13.91
CA GLU A 35 -4.10 -24.90 -15.07
C GLU A 35 -4.65 -23.51 -15.39
N VAL A 36 -3.76 -22.52 -15.33
CA VAL A 36 -4.02 -21.13 -15.71
C VAL A 36 -2.85 -20.65 -16.55
N ALA A 37 -3.15 -19.83 -17.56
CA ALA A 37 -2.12 -19.30 -18.44
C ALA A 37 -1.07 -18.47 -17.69
N GLU A 38 0.12 -18.34 -18.26
CA GLU A 38 1.22 -17.59 -17.64
C GLU A 38 0.94 -16.09 -17.57
N SER A 39 0.29 -15.52 -18.59
CA SER A 39 0.01 -14.08 -18.66
C SER A 39 -1.40 -13.73 -18.18
N ALA A 40 -1.59 -12.54 -17.60
CA ALA A 40 -2.91 -12.02 -17.22
C ALA A 40 -3.88 -11.99 -18.41
N ALA A 41 -3.37 -11.69 -19.61
CA ALA A 41 -4.14 -11.74 -20.86
C ALA A 41 -4.64 -13.16 -21.17
N GLY A 42 -3.79 -14.17 -21.03
CA GLY A 42 -4.18 -15.56 -21.20
C GLY A 42 -5.15 -16.04 -20.11
N GLN A 43 -4.94 -15.62 -18.87
CA GLN A 43 -5.80 -15.94 -17.72
C GLN A 43 -7.21 -15.39 -17.95
N TRP A 44 -7.32 -14.15 -18.45
CA TRP A 44 -8.60 -13.57 -18.89
C TRP A 44 -9.20 -14.27 -20.12
N ALA A 45 -8.37 -14.56 -21.12
CA ALA A 45 -8.81 -15.11 -22.39
C ALA A 45 -9.44 -16.50 -22.21
N THR A 46 -8.86 -17.32 -21.35
CA THR A 46 -9.23 -18.72 -21.14
C THR A 46 -10.04 -18.97 -19.87
N GLY A 47 -10.06 -18.03 -18.93
CA GLY A 47 -10.82 -18.14 -17.68
C GLY A 47 -12.33 -18.04 -17.91
N ARG A 48 -13.10 -18.81 -17.13
CA ARG A 48 -14.56 -18.80 -17.17
C ARG A 48 -15.09 -17.66 -16.30
N GLU A 49 -15.88 -16.77 -16.90
CA GLU A 49 -16.35 -15.55 -16.24
C GLU A 49 -17.50 -15.84 -15.26
N VAL A 50 -17.52 -15.09 -14.16
CA VAL A 50 -18.62 -15.04 -13.19
C VAL A 50 -19.02 -13.58 -12.97
N ALA A 51 -20.22 -13.35 -12.45
CA ALA A 51 -20.64 -12.00 -12.11
C ALA A 51 -19.76 -11.44 -10.98
N TYR A 52 -19.49 -10.14 -10.99
CA TYR A 52 -18.65 -9.50 -9.98
C TYR A 52 -19.21 -9.69 -8.56
N GLU A 53 -20.53 -9.62 -8.43
CA GLU A 53 -21.29 -9.87 -7.19
C GLU A 53 -21.23 -11.33 -6.71
N ASP A 54 -20.91 -12.26 -7.60
CA ASP A 54 -20.79 -13.68 -7.29
C ASP A 54 -19.33 -14.07 -7.01
N ALA A 55 -18.42 -13.10 -6.90
CA ALA A 55 -17.01 -13.33 -6.63
C ALA A 55 -16.85 -14.01 -5.26
N VAL A 56 -16.12 -15.12 -5.24
CA VAL A 56 -15.81 -15.88 -4.02
C VAL A 56 -14.29 -16.06 -3.87
N PRO A 57 -13.79 -16.41 -2.67
CA PRO A 57 -12.38 -16.72 -2.49
C PRO A 57 -11.88 -17.76 -3.51
N GLY A 58 -10.78 -17.45 -4.20
CA GLY A 58 -10.28 -18.25 -5.32
C GLY A 58 -10.83 -17.85 -6.70
N ASP A 59 -11.56 -16.75 -6.82
CA ASP A 59 -11.77 -16.10 -8.11
C ASP A 59 -10.63 -15.13 -8.43
N LEU A 60 -10.43 -14.83 -9.71
CA LEU A 60 -9.46 -13.85 -10.19
C LEU A 60 -10.19 -12.59 -10.64
N VAL A 61 -9.82 -11.44 -10.07
CA VAL A 61 -10.32 -10.14 -10.52
C VAL A 61 -9.34 -9.56 -11.53
N VAL A 62 -9.81 -9.34 -12.75
CA VAL A 62 -9.01 -8.75 -13.83
C VAL A 62 -9.27 -7.24 -13.85
N VAL A 63 -8.28 -6.49 -13.38
CA VAL A 63 -8.35 -5.04 -13.21
C VAL A 63 -7.94 -4.36 -14.50
N GLY A 64 -8.73 -3.37 -14.91
CA GLY A 64 -8.52 -2.64 -16.14
C GLY A 64 -9.82 -2.03 -16.66
N SER A 65 -9.74 -1.38 -17.82
CA SER A 65 -10.92 -0.82 -18.50
C SER A 65 -10.84 -1.12 -20.00
N ARG A 66 -11.95 -0.98 -20.72
CA ARG A 66 -11.94 -1.16 -22.19
C ARG A 66 -10.97 -0.22 -22.90
N ARG A 67 -10.77 0.98 -22.34
CA ARG A 67 -9.87 2.00 -22.89
C ARG A 67 -8.40 1.62 -22.72
N TYR A 68 -8.04 1.06 -21.58
CA TYR A 68 -6.65 0.84 -21.17
C TYR A 68 -6.23 -0.64 -21.13
N GLY A 69 -7.12 -1.55 -21.51
CA GLY A 69 -6.86 -2.98 -21.47
C GLY A 69 -6.64 -3.52 -20.05
N ILE A 70 -6.03 -4.70 -19.98
CA ILE A 70 -5.70 -5.38 -18.71
C ILE A 70 -4.48 -4.72 -18.07
N GLN A 71 -4.67 -4.24 -16.84
CA GLN A 71 -3.63 -3.56 -16.07
C GLN A 71 -3.11 -4.38 -14.90
N SER A 72 -3.96 -5.16 -14.23
CA SER A 72 -3.54 -6.02 -13.11
C SER A 72 -4.47 -7.23 -12.98
N ILE A 73 -4.06 -8.19 -12.16
CA ILE A 73 -4.87 -9.34 -11.79
C ILE A 73 -4.61 -9.70 -10.32
N GLY A 74 -5.64 -10.14 -9.61
CA GLY A 74 -5.54 -10.53 -8.20
C GLY A 74 -6.48 -11.68 -7.86
N ILE A 75 -6.20 -12.35 -6.74
CA ILE A 75 -6.95 -13.50 -6.25
C ILE A 75 -7.86 -13.04 -5.12
N VAL A 76 -9.18 -13.18 -5.27
CA VAL A 76 -10.15 -12.93 -4.21
C VAL A 76 -9.82 -13.81 -3.02
N VAL A 77 -9.76 -13.24 -1.81
CA VAL A 77 -9.52 -13.98 -0.55
C VAL A 77 -10.56 -13.68 0.52
N GLY A 78 -11.49 -12.75 0.27
CA GLY A 78 -12.57 -12.39 1.18
C GLY A 78 -13.63 -11.52 0.49
N GLU A 79 -14.63 -11.07 1.25
CA GLU A 79 -15.86 -10.43 0.76
C GLU A 79 -15.63 -9.19 -0.13
N ASP A 80 -14.55 -8.43 0.09
CA ASP A 80 -14.19 -7.28 -0.74
C ASP A 80 -12.67 -7.09 -0.84
N VAL A 81 -11.90 -8.19 -0.76
CA VAL A 81 -10.43 -8.13 -0.79
C VAL A 81 -9.81 -9.18 -1.69
N MET A 82 -8.71 -8.81 -2.34
CA MET A 82 -7.86 -9.69 -3.12
C MET A 82 -6.40 -9.63 -2.69
N VAL A 83 -5.66 -10.69 -2.98
CA VAL A 83 -4.19 -10.69 -2.97
C VAL A 83 -3.69 -10.42 -4.38
N THR A 84 -2.79 -9.46 -4.55
CA THR A 84 -2.16 -9.14 -5.85
C THR A 84 -0.70 -8.74 -5.64
N ALA A 85 0.15 -8.96 -6.63
CA ALA A 85 1.48 -8.36 -6.65
C ALA A 85 1.36 -6.95 -7.24
N ASP A 86 1.68 -5.93 -6.44
CA ASP A 86 1.53 -4.53 -6.80
C ASP A 86 2.89 -3.83 -6.84
N ALA A 87 3.25 -3.35 -8.03
CA ALA A 87 4.48 -2.61 -8.28
C ALA A 87 4.59 -1.34 -7.42
N ARG A 88 3.47 -0.68 -7.08
CA ARG A 88 3.46 0.53 -6.24
C ARG A 88 3.79 0.21 -4.79
N ALA A 89 3.39 -0.97 -4.33
CA ALA A 89 3.71 -1.47 -3.01
C ALA A 89 5.07 -2.19 -2.96
N ALA A 90 5.70 -2.39 -4.13
CA ALA A 90 6.88 -3.23 -4.33
C ALA A 90 6.75 -4.64 -3.74
N ALA A 91 5.52 -5.16 -3.63
CA ALA A 91 5.23 -6.41 -2.93
C ALA A 91 3.89 -7.04 -3.33
N VAL A 92 3.71 -8.29 -2.92
CA VAL A 92 2.41 -8.95 -2.84
C VAL A 92 1.64 -8.39 -1.63
N VAL A 93 0.47 -7.83 -1.88
CA VAL A 93 -0.35 -7.15 -0.86
C VAL A 93 -1.77 -7.67 -0.86
N VAL A 94 -2.45 -7.49 0.27
CA VAL A 94 -3.91 -7.59 0.35
C VAL A 94 -4.48 -6.21 0.02
N ALA A 95 -5.25 -6.12 -1.06
CA ALA A 95 -5.89 -4.90 -1.54
C ALA A 95 -7.41 -5.07 -1.55
N ALA A 96 -8.14 -3.96 -1.41
CA ALA A 96 -9.58 -3.95 -1.66
C ALA A 96 -9.87 -4.30 -3.13
N LEU A 97 -11.01 -4.95 -3.37
CA LEU A 97 -11.49 -5.13 -4.74
C LEU A 97 -11.81 -3.76 -5.37
N PRO A 98 -11.35 -3.47 -6.59
CA PRO A 98 -11.68 -2.21 -7.25
C PRO A 98 -13.18 -2.10 -7.56
N GLY A 99 -13.67 -0.87 -7.68
CA GLY A 99 -15.03 -0.61 -8.19
C GLY A 99 -15.25 -1.22 -9.58
N ARG A 100 -16.52 -1.51 -9.91
CA ARG A 100 -16.91 -2.19 -11.17
C ARG A 100 -16.40 -1.48 -12.43
N ASP A 101 -16.22 -0.17 -12.37
CA ASP A 101 -15.69 0.66 -13.45
C ASP A 101 -14.20 0.43 -13.74
N ALA A 102 -13.47 -0.11 -12.76
CA ALA A 102 -12.05 -0.46 -12.85
C ALA A 102 -11.80 -1.98 -13.02
N VAL A 103 -12.86 -2.77 -13.25
CA VAL A 103 -12.77 -4.22 -13.41
C VAL A 103 -13.29 -4.61 -14.79
N LEU A 104 -12.45 -5.32 -15.55
CA LEU A 104 -12.86 -5.90 -16.84
C LEU A 104 -13.79 -7.08 -16.65
N GLY A 105 -13.55 -7.87 -15.60
CA GLY A 105 -14.43 -8.94 -15.14
C GLY A 105 -13.75 -9.84 -14.11
N VAL A 106 -14.50 -10.84 -13.65
CA VAL A 106 -14.04 -11.84 -12.68
C VAL A 106 -14.03 -13.20 -13.35
N VAL A 107 -12.95 -13.97 -13.19
CA VAL A 107 -12.86 -15.33 -13.72
C VAL A 107 -12.67 -16.35 -12.60
N ARG A 108 -13.30 -17.51 -12.74
CA ARG A 108 -13.25 -18.61 -11.75
C ARG A 108 -12.45 -19.79 -12.31
N PRO A 109 -11.17 -19.96 -11.92
CA PRO A 109 -10.33 -21.06 -12.41
C PRO A 109 -10.89 -22.45 -12.10
N SER A 110 -11.62 -22.61 -10.98
CA SER A 110 -12.19 -23.89 -10.56
C SER A 110 -13.29 -24.43 -11.48
N LEU A 111 -13.81 -23.61 -12.41
CA LEU A 111 -14.75 -24.06 -13.43
C LEU A 111 -14.07 -24.61 -14.70
N GLY A 112 -12.74 -24.67 -14.71
CA GLY A 112 -11.93 -25.11 -15.84
C GLY A 112 -11.78 -24.05 -16.94
N PRO A 113 -10.80 -24.24 -17.84
CA PRO A 113 -10.56 -23.32 -18.95
C PRO A 113 -11.66 -23.44 -20.01
N ARG A 114 -11.85 -22.37 -20.77
CA ARG A 114 -12.67 -22.31 -21.97
C ARG A 114 -11.82 -21.91 -23.19
N PRO A 115 -12.33 -22.07 -24.43
CA PRO A 115 -11.69 -21.51 -25.61
C PRO A 115 -11.40 -20.02 -25.43
N ALA A 116 -10.23 -19.59 -25.91
CA ALA A 116 -9.77 -18.22 -25.76
C ALA A 116 -10.77 -17.21 -26.34
N ARG A 117 -11.08 -16.16 -25.59
CA ARG A 117 -11.80 -14.98 -26.08
C ARG A 117 -10.84 -13.86 -26.45
N PRO A 118 -11.28 -12.89 -27.28
CA PRO A 118 -10.53 -11.66 -27.49
C PRO A 118 -10.17 -10.98 -26.16
N VAL A 119 -8.91 -10.58 -26.07
CA VAL A 119 -8.39 -9.80 -24.94
C VAL A 119 -8.67 -8.32 -25.24
N PRO A 120 -9.19 -7.53 -24.29
CA PRO A 120 -9.28 -6.09 -24.44
C PRO A 120 -7.87 -5.50 -24.59
N GLU A 121 -7.51 -5.09 -25.80
CA GLU A 121 -6.18 -4.57 -26.11
C GLU A 121 -6.02 -3.09 -25.76
N GLY A 122 -7.11 -2.37 -25.45
CA GLY A 122 -7.12 -0.96 -25.04
C GLY A 122 -6.57 0.00 -26.10
N GLU A 123 -7.34 1.02 -26.51
CA GLU A 123 -6.84 2.03 -27.46
C GLU A 123 -5.62 2.80 -26.91
N ASP A 124 -5.57 2.99 -25.58
CA ASP A 124 -4.52 3.71 -24.86
C ASP A 124 -3.76 2.79 -23.88
N SER A 125 -3.54 1.53 -24.23
CA SER A 125 -2.94 0.57 -23.28
C SER A 125 -1.58 1.04 -22.76
N PRO A 126 -1.42 1.18 -21.43
CA PRO A 126 -0.14 1.57 -20.85
C PRO A 126 0.90 0.46 -21.02
N SER A 127 2.18 0.85 -21.06
CA SER A 127 3.29 -0.12 -21.14
C SER A 127 3.54 -0.86 -19.83
N TRP A 128 2.93 -0.42 -18.72
CA TRP A 128 3.11 -1.00 -17.40
C TRP A 128 1.90 -1.85 -16.97
N ARG A 129 2.17 -2.85 -16.14
CA ARG A 129 1.17 -3.78 -15.56
C ARG A 129 1.38 -3.91 -14.04
N CYS A 130 0.47 -4.61 -13.38
CA CYS A 130 0.52 -4.94 -11.97
C CYS A 130 0.61 -3.70 -11.06
N GLY A 131 -0.14 -2.64 -11.39
CA GLY A 131 -0.15 -1.37 -10.65
C GLY A 131 0.92 -0.36 -11.09
N GLY A 132 1.79 -0.70 -12.05
CA GLY A 132 3.01 0.03 -12.41
C GLY A 132 2.92 1.56 -12.51
N ILE A 133 4.00 2.21 -12.09
CA ILE A 133 4.25 3.65 -12.22
C ILE A 133 4.92 3.87 -13.59
N GLN A 134 4.58 4.94 -14.33
CA GLN A 134 5.43 5.36 -15.45
C GLN A 134 6.83 5.70 -14.94
N PRO A 135 7.92 5.14 -15.51
CA PRO A 135 9.22 5.74 -15.32
C PRO A 135 9.13 7.14 -15.94
N SER A 136 9.20 8.17 -15.11
CA SER A 136 9.44 9.53 -15.59
C SER A 136 10.72 9.51 -16.40
N GLY A 137 10.61 9.85 -17.69
CA GLY A 137 11.70 9.82 -18.65
C GLY A 137 12.90 10.59 -18.13
N GLY A 138 13.93 9.86 -17.72
CA GLY A 138 15.22 10.36 -17.31
C GLY A 138 16.26 9.30 -17.62
N THR A 139 17.04 9.55 -18.67
CA THR A 139 18.19 8.72 -19.05
C THR A 139 19.22 8.71 -17.91
N GLY A 140 19.19 7.68 -17.08
CA GLY A 140 20.20 7.39 -16.08
C GLY A 140 20.08 5.93 -15.67
N ALA A 141 21.07 5.11 -16.02
CA ALA A 141 21.07 3.68 -15.76
C ALA A 141 21.06 3.36 -14.25
N SER A 142 20.49 2.18 -13.94
CA SER A 142 20.63 1.33 -12.74
C SER A 142 19.63 1.46 -11.56
N GLY A 143 18.82 0.40 -11.36
CA GLY A 143 18.17 0.08 -10.09
C GLY A 143 16.82 -0.65 -10.24
N PRO A 144 16.56 -1.78 -9.53
CA PRO A 144 15.22 -2.38 -9.49
C PRO A 144 14.23 -1.40 -8.83
N ALA A 145 12.96 -1.50 -9.21
CA ALA A 145 11.84 -0.71 -8.68
C ALA A 145 12.02 -0.37 -7.20
N GLN A 146 11.81 0.91 -6.86
CA GLN A 146 12.10 1.51 -5.55
C GLN A 146 11.89 0.52 -4.39
N ARG A 147 13.01 0.10 -3.81
CA ARG A 147 13.05 -0.82 -2.68
C ARG A 147 12.18 -0.23 -1.58
N GLY A 148 11.18 -0.97 -1.09
CA GLY A 148 10.57 -0.71 0.21
C GLY A 148 11.66 -0.52 1.28
N TRP A 149 11.35 0.19 2.36
CA TRP A 149 12.37 0.49 3.37
C TRP A 149 12.98 -0.80 3.91
N ALA A 150 14.32 -0.92 3.81
CA ALA A 150 15.08 -2.11 4.18
C ALA A 150 14.58 -3.43 3.52
N GLY A 151 13.87 -3.36 2.39
CA GLY A 151 13.30 -4.51 1.69
C GLY A 151 11.94 -4.96 2.21
N TYR A 152 11.33 -4.24 3.16
CA TYR A 152 10.02 -4.57 3.71
C TYR A 152 8.90 -3.74 3.05
N PRO A 153 7.69 -4.33 2.86
CA PRO A 153 6.51 -3.61 2.40
C PRO A 153 5.90 -2.71 3.49
N ASN A 154 5.06 -1.78 3.06
CA ASN A 154 4.28 -0.91 3.94
C ASN A 154 3.42 -1.73 4.93
N GLY A 155 3.59 -1.46 6.23
CA GLY A 155 2.88 -2.16 7.30
C GLY A 155 3.38 -3.58 7.60
N LEU A 156 4.45 -4.05 6.94
CA LEU A 156 5.04 -5.38 7.16
C LEU A 156 6.53 -5.29 7.56
N ILE A 157 6.86 -4.26 8.32
CA ILE A 157 8.19 -4.01 8.85
C ILE A 157 8.29 -4.70 10.22
N PRO A 158 9.22 -5.65 10.42
CA PRO A 158 9.40 -6.29 11.71
C PRO A 158 9.77 -5.28 12.81
N SER A 159 9.20 -5.42 14.00
CA SER A 159 9.51 -4.54 15.14
C SER A 159 11.00 -4.51 15.48
N GLY A 160 11.72 -5.63 15.30
CA GLY A 160 13.16 -5.73 15.56
C GLY A 160 14.06 -4.92 14.63
N VAL A 161 13.52 -4.32 13.55
CA VAL A 161 14.26 -3.35 12.71
C VAL A 161 13.80 -1.91 12.93
N LEU A 162 12.67 -1.70 13.60
CA LEU A 162 12.21 -0.38 14.01
C LEU A 162 12.91 0.04 15.30
N CYS A 163 12.94 1.34 15.57
CA CYS A 163 13.40 1.88 16.83
C CYS A 163 12.19 2.24 17.70
N GLU A 164 12.17 1.74 18.93
CA GLU A 164 11.18 2.12 19.95
C GLU A 164 11.33 3.60 20.30
N LEU A 165 10.19 4.25 20.57
CA LEU A 165 10.15 5.57 21.21
C LEU A 165 9.97 5.40 22.72
N ASP A 166 10.19 6.48 23.48
CA ASP A 166 10.10 6.46 24.94
C ASP A 166 8.70 6.09 25.44
N GLU A 167 7.66 6.55 24.73
CA GLU A 167 6.28 6.14 24.97
C GLU A 167 6.00 4.80 24.29
N LYS A 168 5.79 3.73 25.08
CA LYS A 168 5.40 2.42 24.55
C LYS A 168 3.90 2.38 24.24
N PRO A 169 3.45 1.69 23.17
CA PRO A 169 4.20 0.78 22.29
C PRO A 169 4.67 1.43 20.97
N HIS A 170 5.11 2.69 20.99
CA HIS A 170 5.44 3.41 19.76
C HIS A 170 6.80 3.02 19.19
N ALA A 171 6.84 2.96 17.85
CA ALA A 171 8.05 2.68 17.10
C ALA A 171 8.03 3.41 15.76
N LEU A 172 9.21 3.76 15.26
CA LEU A 172 9.41 4.43 13.97
C LEU A 172 10.64 3.85 13.25
N ARG A 173 10.80 4.26 12.00
CA ARG A 173 12.08 4.12 11.29
C ARG A 173 13.18 4.76 12.14
N CYS A 174 14.35 4.13 12.26
CA CYS A 174 15.35 4.56 13.24
C CYS A 174 15.92 5.98 13.05
N ASP A 175 15.95 6.50 11.83
CA ASP A 175 16.26 7.91 11.56
C ASP A 175 15.12 8.84 11.97
N ALA A 176 13.87 8.51 11.60
CA ALA A 176 12.69 9.24 12.03
C ALA A 176 12.57 9.25 13.56
N ALA A 177 12.82 8.11 14.23
CA ALA A 177 12.82 7.98 15.69
C ALA A 177 13.84 8.92 16.35
N ARG A 178 15.07 8.96 15.82
CA ARG A 178 16.13 9.84 16.33
C ARG A 178 15.73 11.31 16.20
N ASP A 179 15.23 11.71 15.04
CA ASP A 179 14.89 13.10 14.79
C ASP A 179 13.59 13.50 15.50
N PHE A 180 12.66 12.57 15.70
CA PHE A 180 11.50 12.76 16.58
C PHE A 180 11.90 12.95 18.04
N ALA A 181 12.86 12.17 18.55
CA ALA A 181 13.36 12.34 19.92
C ALA A 181 13.97 13.73 20.11
N ALA A 182 14.78 14.21 19.15
CA ALA A 182 15.33 15.56 19.18
C ALA A 182 14.24 16.65 19.09
N LEU A 183 13.20 16.43 18.27
CA LEU A 183 12.04 17.32 18.21
C LEU A 183 11.30 17.37 19.54
N SER A 184 11.07 16.22 20.16
CA SER A 184 10.37 16.12 21.45
C SER A 184 11.17 16.74 22.59
N GLU A 185 12.51 16.66 22.55
CA GLU A 185 13.39 17.33 23.52
C GLU A 185 13.29 18.86 23.38
N ALA A 186 13.40 19.39 22.15
CA ALA A 186 13.26 20.82 21.89
C ALA A 186 11.86 21.35 22.26
N TYR A 187 10.82 20.55 22.01
CA TYR A 187 9.45 20.86 22.41
C TYR A 187 9.33 20.93 23.94
N ALA A 188 9.91 19.97 24.67
CA ALA A 188 9.88 19.94 26.12
C ALA A 188 10.67 21.08 26.76
N ASP A 189 11.80 21.48 26.16
CA ASP A 189 12.60 22.61 26.64
C ASP A 189 11.84 23.94 26.58
N GLU A 190 10.95 24.10 25.59
CA GLU A 190 10.19 25.35 25.40
C GLU A 190 8.81 25.33 26.09
N LEU A 191 8.10 24.20 26.04
CA LEU A 191 6.72 24.08 26.51
C LEU A 191 6.54 23.26 27.79
N GLY A 192 7.62 22.65 28.29
CA GLY A 192 7.67 22.02 29.62
C GLY A 192 7.17 20.57 29.71
N GLU A 193 6.66 19.99 28.63
CA GLU A 193 6.22 18.59 28.55
C GLU A 193 6.71 17.96 27.23
N SER A 194 6.96 16.66 27.22
CA SER A 194 7.32 15.94 25.97
C SER A 194 6.11 15.78 25.04
N LEU A 195 6.39 15.51 23.75
CA LEU A 195 5.32 15.29 22.77
C LEU A 195 4.53 14.03 23.08
N CYS A 196 3.22 14.21 23.27
CA CYS A 196 2.24 13.15 23.48
C CYS A 196 1.94 12.43 22.15
N LEU A 197 2.00 11.09 22.14
CA LEU A 197 1.72 10.25 20.98
C LEU A 197 0.39 9.48 21.12
N THR A 198 -0.38 9.38 20.03
CA THR A 198 -1.51 8.44 19.92
C THR A 198 -1.23 7.31 18.92
N ASP A 199 -0.58 7.63 17.80
CA ASP A 199 -0.23 6.66 16.77
C ASP A 199 1.19 6.89 16.24
N SER A 200 1.83 5.81 15.80
CA SER A 200 3.16 5.80 15.20
C SER A 200 3.19 4.78 14.05
N TYR A 201 4.16 3.86 14.02
CA TYR A 201 4.10 2.71 13.11
C TYR A 201 2.77 1.94 13.22
N ARG A 202 2.15 1.66 12.07
CA ARG A 202 0.91 0.89 11.96
C ARG A 202 1.12 -0.31 11.05
N THR A 203 0.85 -1.50 11.56
CA THR A 203 0.98 -2.72 10.77
C THR A 203 -0.07 -2.77 9.66
N LEU A 204 0.17 -3.60 8.66
CA LEU A 204 -0.79 -3.86 7.59
C LEU A 204 -2.08 -4.45 8.15
N GLU A 205 -1.98 -5.33 9.15
CA GLU A 205 -3.14 -5.89 9.85
C GLU A 205 -4.00 -4.79 10.49
N MET A 206 -3.37 -3.85 11.22
CA MET A 206 -4.07 -2.72 11.81
C MET A 206 -4.67 -1.80 10.74
N GLN A 207 -3.97 -1.57 9.64
CA GLN A 207 -4.48 -0.74 8.54
C GLN A 207 -5.66 -1.41 7.83
N LEU A 208 -5.65 -2.73 7.68
CA LEU A 208 -6.78 -3.51 7.14
C LEU A 208 -8.01 -3.41 8.05
N ASP A 209 -7.84 -3.51 9.37
CA ASP A 209 -8.93 -3.33 10.32
C ASP A 209 -9.51 -1.90 10.28
N LEU A 210 -8.63 -0.88 10.27
CA LEU A 210 -9.03 0.52 10.15
C LEU A 210 -9.81 0.77 8.85
N TYR A 211 -9.32 0.25 7.73
CA TYR A 211 -9.96 0.40 6.42
C TYR A 211 -11.34 -0.25 6.37
N ARG A 212 -11.52 -1.43 6.97
CA ARG A 212 -12.84 -2.08 7.08
C ARG A 212 -13.84 -1.24 7.88
N ARG A 213 -13.38 -0.59 8.96
CA ARG A 213 -14.26 0.22 9.82
C ARG A 213 -14.53 1.61 9.26
N LYS A 214 -13.57 2.20 8.55
CA LYS A 214 -13.59 3.60 8.10
C LYS A 214 -12.91 3.78 6.72
N PRO A 215 -13.47 3.22 5.65
CA PRO A 215 -12.81 3.21 4.33
C PRO A 215 -12.61 4.61 3.73
N GLU A 216 -13.51 5.56 4.01
CA GLU A 216 -13.41 6.93 3.49
C GLU A 216 -12.39 7.80 4.24
N LEU A 217 -12.01 7.39 5.45
CA LEU A 217 -11.14 8.15 6.38
C LEU A 217 -9.79 7.50 6.60
N SER A 218 -9.45 6.46 5.84
CA SER A 218 -8.19 5.74 6.00
C SER A 218 -7.48 5.59 4.67
N ALA A 219 -6.16 5.58 4.73
CA ALA A 219 -5.36 5.22 3.57
C ALA A 219 -5.69 3.80 3.12
N THR A 220 -5.62 3.55 1.82
CA THR A 220 -5.67 2.20 1.29
C THR A 220 -4.60 1.34 1.99
N PRO A 221 -4.93 0.10 2.41
CA PRO A 221 -3.94 -0.80 3.00
C PRO A 221 -2.68 -0.91 2.13
N GLY A 222 -1.51 -0.78 2.75
CA GLY A 222 -0.22 -0.78 2.06
C GLY A 222 0.24 0.57 1.51
N THR A 223 -0.49 1.67 1.73
CA THR A 223 -0.11 3.01 1.24
C THR A 223 -0.01 4.08 2.33
N SER A 224 -0.14 3.73 3.61
CA SER A 224 -0.14 4.71 4.72
C SER A 224 1.28 5.11 5.12
N ASN A 225 1.57 6.38 5.36
CA ASN A 225 2.88 6.78 5.90
C ASN A 225 3.18 6.19 7.30
N HIS A 226 2.14 5.88 8.09
CA HIS A 226 2.32 5.10 9.32
C HIS A 226 2.88 3.69 9.05
N GLY A 227 2.50 3.07 7.94
CA GLY A 227 3.02 1.77 7.52
C GLY A 227 4.49 1.80 7.09
N TRP A 228 5.09 2.98 6.91
CA TRP A 228 6.53 3.13 6.68
C TRP A 228 7.32 3.47 7.96
N GLY A 229 6.63 3.67 9.09
CA GLY A 229 7.25 4.18 10.31
C GLY A 229 7.73 5.63 10.14
N LEU A 230 7.01 6.41 9.33
CA LEU A 230 7.34 7.79 8.94
C LEU A 230 6.27 8.81 9.33
N ALA A 231 5.25 8.39 10.06
CA ALA A 231 4.20 9.27 10.52
C ALA A 231 3.90 9.05 11.99
N VAL A 232 3.48 10.12 12.63
CA VAL A 232 2.99 10.15 14.01
C VAL A 232 1.68 10.92 14.06
N ASP A 233 0.77 10.47 14.91
CA ASP A 233 -0.39 11.25 15.33
C ASP A 233 -0.14 11.69 16.78
N LEU A 234 -0.25 13.00 17.03
CA LEU A 234 0.13 13.64 18.28
C LEU A 234 -1.08 14.12 19.07
N CYS A 235 -0.93 14.19 20.40
CA CYS A 235 -1.92 14.70 21.35
C CYS A 235 -1.32 15.86 22.19
N GLY A 236 -1.94 16.18 23.34
CA GLY A 236 -1.39 17.16 24.28
C GLY A 236 -1.58 18.62 23.87
N GLY A 237 -2.46 18.91 22.91
CA GLY A 237 -2.71 20.25 22.37
C GLY A 237 -2.32 20.37 20.90
N VAL A 238 -1.38 19.54 20.41
CA VAL A 238 -0.96 19.53 19.00
C VAL A 238 -2.11 19.11 18.07
N GLU A 239 -3.03 18.25 18.54
CA GLU A 239 -4.18 17.75 17.79
C GLU A 239 -5.28 18.78 17.51
N ARG A 240 -5.09 20.06 17.88
CA ARG A 240 -6.08 21.11 17.70
C ARG A 240 -5.44 22.33 17.04
N PHE A 241 -6.04 22.81 15.97
CA PHE A 241 -5.58 24.05 15.32
C PHE A 241 -5.60 25.24 16.29
N GLY A 242 -4.61 26.12 16.14
CA GLY A 242 -4.54 27.40 16.85
C GLY A 242 -4.02 27.35 18.29
N THR A 243 -3.82 26.16 18.86
CA THR A 243 -3.17 26.00 20.17
C THR A 243 -1.71 26.49 20.14
N GLU A 244 -1.12 26.68 21.32
CA GLU A 244 0.30 27.06 21.42
C GLU A 244 1.19 25.94 20.90
N GLU A 245 0.87 24.72 21.30
CA GLU A 245 1.53 23.47 20.94
C GLU A 245 1.52 23.23 19.43
N HIS A 246 0.34 23.36 18.80
CA HIS A 246 0.23 23.18 17.35
C HIS A 246 1.00 24.25 16.57
N ARG A 247 0.93 25.52 17.02
CA ARG A 247 1.68 26.62 16.37
C ARG A 247 3.18 26.44 16.52
N TRP A 248 3.64 25.98 17.69
CA TRP A 248 5.03 25.65 17.92
C TRP A 248 5.50 24.56 16.96
N MET A 249 4.76 23.45 16.87
CA MET A 249 5.08 22.36 15.95
C MET A 249 5.12 22.85 14.50
N ARG A 250 4.18 23.70 14.10
CA ARG A 250 4.14 24.26 12.73
C ARG A 250 5.35 25.11 12.38
N ALA A 251 5.96 25.75 13.36
CA ALA A 251 7.14 26.59 13.18
C ALA A 251 8.45 25.79 13.22
N HIS A 252 8.56 24.82 14.12
CA HIS A 252 9.85 24.19 14.46
C HIS A 252 10.01 22.76 13.96
N ALA A 253 8.94 21.99 13.79
CA ALA A 253 9.04 20.60 13.33
C ALA A 253 9.86 20.44 12.02
N PRO A 254 9.78 21.36 11.03
CA PRO A 254 10.58 21.27 9.81
C PRO A 254 12.10 21.27 10.05
N ASP A 255 12.59 21.91 11.11
CA ASP A 255 14.02 21.91 11.48
C ASP A 255 14.51 20.52 11.92
N PHE A 256 13.56 19.62 12.22
CA PHE A 256 13.78 18.23 12.60
C PHE A 256 13.35 17.27 11.48
N GLY A 257 13.06 17.76 10.28
CA GLY A 257 12.64 16.93 9.15
C GLY A 257 11.20 16.41 9.28
N TRP A 258 10.39 17.00 10.15
CA TRP A 258 8.97 16.68 10.32
C TRP A 258 8.10 17.78 9.75
N ILE A 259 7.05 17.43 9.02
CA ILE A 259 6.15 18.40 8.40
C ILE A 259 4.71 18.15 8.78
N HIS A 260 3.93 19.23 8.82
CA HIS A 260 2.48 19.16 8.72
C HIS A 260 2.09 19.20 7.24
N PRO A 261 1.70 18.07 6.63
CA PRO A 261 1.53 17.98 5.20
C PRO A 261 0.37 18.89 4.75
N SER A 262 0.46 19.43 3.54
CA SER A 262 -0.50 20.43 3.05
C SER A 262 -1.94 19.92 3.00
N TRP A 263 -2.12 18.62 2.74
CA TRP A 263 -3.43 17.98 2.69
C TRP A 263 -4.10 17.86 4.06
N ALA A 264 -3.34 17.98 5.16
CA ALA A 264 -3.81 17.86 6.55
C ALA A 264 -4.11 19.21 7.22
N ARG A 265 -3.87 20.33 6.53
CA ARG A 265 -3.97 21.69 7.09
C ARG A 265 -5.41 22.16 7.22
N GLU A 266 -5.62 23.13 8.10
CA GLU A 266 -6.90 23.85 8.22
C GLU A 266 -7.33 24.41 6.85
N GLY A 267 -8.60 24.20 6.50
CA GLY A 267 -9.20 24.52 5.21
C GLY A 267 -9.01 23.47 4.11
N SER A 268 -8.34 22.35 4.40
CA SER A 268 -8.18 21.25 3.43
C SER A 268 -9.38 20.28 3.43
N PRO A 269 -9.55 19.46 2.39
CA PRO A 269 -10.62 18.45 2.36
C PRO A 269 -10.50 17.35 3.42
N ARG A 270 -9.32 17.19 4.06
CA ARG A 270 -9.03 16.16 5.06
C ARG A 270 -8.13 16.74 6.14
N GLU A 271 -8.70 17.57 6.99
CA GLU A 271 -7.98 18.20 8.08
C GLU A 271 -7.55 17.17 9.13
N GLU A 272 -6.25 17.14 9.42
CA GLU A 272 -5.65 16.27 10.44
C GLU A 272 -4.59 17.07 11.20
N PRO A 273 -4.98 17.95 12.14
CA PRO A 273 -4.04 18.75 12.94
C PRO A 273 -3.05 17.90 13.76
N TRP A 274 -3.44 16.66 14.07
CA TRP A 274 -2.62 15.71 14.81
C TRP A 274 -1.56 15.00 13.95
N HIS A 275 -1.68 14.99 12.62
CA HIS A 275 -0.89 14.12 11.75
C HIS A 275 0.39 14.78 11.25
N TRP A 276 1.54 14.16 11.49
CA TRP A 276 2.85 14.69 11.08
C TRP A 276 3.66 13.62 10.34
N GLU A 277 4.35 14.05 9.28
CA GLU A 277 5.11 13.17 8.39
C GLU A 277 6.60 13.52 8.44
N TYR A 278 7.46 12.50 8.53
CA TYR A 278 8.91 12.65 8.44
C TYR A 278 9.36 12.61 6.98
N VAL A 279 10.09 13.64 6.57
CA VAL A 279 10.63 13.81 5.22
C VAL A 279 12.16 13.82 5.18
N GLY A 280 12.81 13.70 6.35
CA GLY A 280 14.27 13.85 6.48
C GLY A 280 14.69 15.30 6.66
N ARG A 281 15.83 15.49 7.32
CA ARG A 281 16.56 16.76 7.34
C ARG A 281 17.34 17.00 6.05
#